data_AF-A0A845K0I2-F1
#
_entry.id   AF-A0A845K0I2-F1
#
_cell.length_a   1.000
_cell.length_b   1.000
_cell.length_c   1.000
_cell.angle_alpha   90.00
_cell.angle_beta   90.00
_cell.angle_gamma   90.00
#
_symmetry.space_group_name_H-M   'P 1'
#
loop_
_entity.id
_entity.type
_entity.pdbx_description
1 polymer ?
#
loop_
_entity_poly.entity_id
_entity_poly.type
_entity_poly.pdbx_seq_one_letter_code
_entity_poly.pdbx_strand_id
1 'polypeptide(L)'
;MIYKTLFSILVLSTLLVGTSYSQSLINFEVNTDKLVPGELVELTGQVEAGLEGQPVAVEVKDSEGNVIDGNVLAQDCNNSIIQGQNRLIAVLGLKDMIVVDNPDALLVCAKERSQDVKNLVETLNEKGHPEGKQPAIVNKPWGSYTVLDTGPSYVLKRIEVLPGEALSLQSHQHRSEHWTIVSGSAEVVRNKETFKLKTNDSITIPKSTKHRLGNPGSELLIIIEIQFGNLLDESDISRYEDRYGRC
;
A
#
# COMPACT_ATOMS: atom_id res chain seq x y z
N MET A 1 -10.92 1.49 -0.67
CA MET A 1 -9.47 1.77 -0.48
C MET A 1 -8.76 1.91 -1.81
N ILE A 2 -8.90 0.97 -2.76
CA ILE A 2 -8.59 1.20 -4.19
C ILE A 2 -9.19 2.51 -4.70
N TYR A 3 -10.45 2.79 -4.34
CA TYR A 3 -11.11 4.07 -4.66
C TYR A 3 -10.36 5.27 -4.06
N LYS A 4 -9.84 5.24 -2.82
CA LYS A 4 -9.08 6.39 -2.29
C LYS A 4 -7.74 6.58 -3.03
N THR A 5 -7.03 5.51 -3.34
CA THR A 5 -5.75 5.59 -4.06
C THR A 5 -5.95 6.02 -5.52
N LEU A 6 -6.90 5.43 -6.25
CA LEU A 6 -7.21 5.79 -7.64
C LEU A 6 -7.96 7.12 -7.78
N PHE A 7 -8.81 7.50 -6.81
CA PHE A 7 -9.55 8.76 -6.82
C PHE A 7 -8.67 9.94 -6.36
N SER A 8 -7.72 9.74 -5.43
CA SER A 8 -6.72 10.77 -5.14
C SER A 8 -5.87 11.09 -6.38
N ILE A 9 -5.44 10.07 -7.12
CA ILE A 9 -4.71 10.22 -8.39
C ILE A 9 -5.56 10.95 -9.46
N LEU A 10 -6.85 10.65 -9.53
CA LEU A 10 -7.75 11.27 -10.52
C LEU A 10 -8.19 12.70 -10.18
N VAL A 11 -8.39 13.02 -8.90
CA VAL A 11 -8.78 14.37 -8.45
C VAL A 11 -7.62 15.37 -8.60
N LEU A 12 -6.37 14.91 -8.54
CA LEU A 12 -5.17 15.73 -8.73
C LEU A 12 -4.88 16.05 -10.22
N SER A 13 -5.47 15.30 -11.16
CA SER A 13 -5.22 15.44 -12.60
C SER A 13 -5.85 16.68 -13.28
N THR A 14 -6.55 17.52 -12.52
CA THR A 14 -7.40 18.62 -13.02
C THR A 14 -6.94 20.05 -12.71
N LEU A 15 -5.69 20.28 -12.31
CA LEU A 15 -5.13 21.64 -12.29
C LEU A 15 -4.40 21.93 -13.62
N LEU A 16 -5.18 22.35 -14.62
CA LEU A 16 -4.67 22.90 -15.88
C LEU A 16 -4.42 24.40 -15.73
N VAL A 17 -3.22 24.83 -16.10
CA VAL A 17 -2.92 26.23 -16.40
C VAL A 17 -3.91 26.75 -17.43
N GLY A 18 -4.55 27.89 -17.13
CA GLY A 18 -5.01 28.82 -18.17
C GLY A 18 -6.44 28.72 -18.68
N THR A 19 -7.35 27.97 -18.04
CA THR A 19 -8.80 28.14 -18.32
C THR A 19 -9.59 28.17 -17.02
N SER A 20 -10.36 29.25 -16.82
CA SER A 20 -11.29 29.40 -15.71
C SER A 20 -12.36 28.31 -15.81
N TYR A 21 -12.24 27.25 -15.01
CA TYR A 21 -13.33 26.30 -14.78
C TYR A 21 -14.09 26.72 -13.53
N SER A 22 -15.36 27.09 -13.73
CA SER A 22 -16.35 27.19 -12.67
C SER A 22 -16.94 25.80 -12.45
N GLN A 23 -16.30 25.00 -11.61
CA GLN A 23 -17.06 24.19 -10.66
C GLN A 23 -16.79 24.80 -9.30
N SER A 24 -17.85 25.00 -8.52
CA SER A 24 -17.77 25.60 -7.20
C SER A 24 -16.67 24.93 -6.37
N LEU A 25 -15.76 25.77 -5.88
CA LEU A 25 -14.71 25.53 -4.90
C LEU A 25 -13.32 25.32 -5.52
N ILE A 26 -12.52 26.39 -5.39
CA ILE A 26 -11.05 26.48 -5.41
C ILE A 26 -10.51 27.40 -6.54
N ASN A 27 -10.05 28.60 -6.16
CA ASN A 27 -9.22 29.48 -6.99
C ASN A 27 -7.77 29.44 -6.45
N PHE A 28 -6.82 28.88 -7.19
CA PHE A 28 -5.39 28.97 -6.89
C PHE A 28 -4.67 29.71 -8.02
N GLU A 29 -3.72 30.59 -7.67
CA GLU A 29 -2.71 31.10 -8.59
C GLU A 29 -1.38 30.39 -8.27
N VAL A 30 -0.85 29.63 -9.23
CA VAL A 30 0.46 28.98 -9.11
C VAL A 30 1.33 29.45 -10.27
N ASN A 31 2.51 30.00 -9.96
CA ASN A 31 3.49 30.38 -10.98
C ASN A 31 4.23 29.13 -11.46
N THR A 32 3.88 28.66 -12.66
CA THR A 32 4.36 27.38 -13.23
C THR A 32 5.75 27.45 -13.86
N ASP A 33 6.31 28.65 -14.05
CA ASP A 33 7.60 28.83 -14.74
C ASP A 33 8.81 28.38 -13.89
N LYS A 34 8.56 27.91 -12.65
CA LYS A 34 9.58 27.50 -11.67
C LYS A 34 9.38 26.11 -11.06
N LEU A 35 8.40 25.33 -11.51
CA LEU A 35 8.09 24.04 -10.90
C LEU A 35 8.99 22.92 -11.44
N VAL A 36 9.59 22.15 -10.53
CA VAL A 36 10.35 20.95 -10.86
C VAL A 36 9.43 19.72 -10.77
N PRO A 37 9.48 18.76 -11.72
CA PRO A 37 8.72 17.52 -11.61
C PRO A 37 8.98 16.79 -10.27
N GLY A 38 7.92 16.45 -9.55
CA GLY A 38 7.98 15.74 -8.26
C GLY A 38 8.16 16.65 -7.02
N GLU A 39 8.17 17.98 -7.18
CA GLU A 39 8.27 18.91 -6.07
C GLU A 39 6.91 19.15 -5.39
N LEU A 40 6.89 19.14 -4.05
CA LEU A 40 5.72 19.57 -3.28
C LEU A 40 5.68 21.10 -3.27
N VAL A 41 4.56 21.67 -3.73
CA VAL A 41 4.38 23.13 -3.79
C VAL A 41 3.41 23.56 -2.71
N GLU A 42 3.79 24.59 -1.97
CA GLU A 42 2.91 25.22 -0.98
C GLU A 42 1.87 26.09 -1.70
N LEU A 43 0.58 25.80 -1.53
CA LEU A 43 -0.48 26.61 -2.15
C LEU A 43 -0.73 27.88 -1.32
N THR A 44 -0.58 29.05 -1.94
CA THR A 44 -1.04 30.32 -1.34
C THR A 44 -2.41 30.69 -1.91
N GLY A 45 -3.48 30.55 -1.12
CA GLY A 45 -4.86 30.87 -1.54
C GLY A 45 -5.92 30.61 -0.46
N GLN A 46 -7.17 31.01 -0.72
CA GLN A 46 -8.30 30.68 0.16
C GLN A 46 -8.71 29.22 -0.03
N VAL A 47 -8.44 28.40 1.00
CA VAL A 47 -8.87 27.00 1.07
C VAL A 47 -10.16 26.94 1.92
N GLU A 48 -11.11 26.07 1.60
CA GLU A 48 -12.23 25.80 2.51
C GLU A 48 -11.72 25.27 3.85
N ALA A 49 -12.44 25.61 4.93
CA ALA A 49 -12.11 25.22 6.29
C ALA A 49 -11.91 23.69 6.39
N GLY A 50 -10.72 23.26 6.83
CA GLY A 50 -10.36 21.84 7.00
C GLY A 50 -9.31 21.30 6.02
N LEU A 51 -8.94 22.08 5.00
CA LEU A 51 -7.85 21.75 4.05
C LEU A 51 -6.65 22.72 4.14
N GLU A 52 -6.71 23.67 5.08
CA GLU A 52 -5.64 24.62 5.37
C GLU A 52 -4.33 23.88 5.74
N GLY A 53 -3.26 24.14 4.98
CA GLY A 53 -1.95 23.53 5.21
C GLY A 53 -1.78 22.09 4.73
N GLN A 54 -2.73 21.53 3.96
CA GLN A 54 -2.52 20.22 3.34
C GLN A 54 -1.67 20.34 2.07
N PRO A 55 -0.60 19.53 1.92
CA PRO A 55 0.19 19.52 0.70
C PRO A 55 -0.64 19.01 -0.47
N VAL A 56 -0.68 19.77 -1.55
CA VAL A 56 -1.31 19.37 -2.81
C VAL A 56 -0.20 19.02 -3.78
N ALA A 57 -0.25 17.81 -4.33
CA ALA A 57 0.70 17.39 -5.36
C ALA A 57 0.35 18.09 -6.68
N VAL A 58 1.35 18.70 -7.32
CA VAL A 58 1.19 19.25 -8.67
C VAL A 58 1.88 18.30 -9.62
N GLU A 59 1.12 17.67 -10.51
CA GLU A 59 1.66 16.75 -11.50
C GLU A 59 2.06 17.53 -12.76
N VAL A 60 3.35 17.45 -13.13
CA VAL A 60 3.91 18.14 -14.30
C VAL A 60 3.70 17.27 -15.54
N LYS A 61 3.13 17.87 -16.59
CA LYS A 61 2.96 17.20 -17.89
C LYS A 61 4.22 17.31 -18.73
N ASP A 62 4.50 16.29 -19.54
CA ASP A 62 5.52 16.35 -20.59
C ASP A 62 5.04 17.12 -21.84
N SER A 63 5.87 17.20 -22.89
CA SER A 63 5.54 17.88 -24.14
C SER A 63 4.35 17.28 -24.90
N GLU A 64 4.06 16.00 -24.67
CA GLU A 64 2.96 15.25 -25.29
C GLU A 64 1.70 15.22 -24.39
N GLY A 65 1.73 15.97 -23.28
CA GLY A 65 0.62 16.09 -22.33
C GLY A 65 0.47 14.91 -21.38
N ASN A 66 1.45 14.00 -21.31
CA ASN A 66 1.41 12.87 -20.39
C ASN A 66 1.81 13.29 -18.98
N VAL A 67 1.24 12.61 -17.98
CA VAL A 67 1.74 12.61 -16.61
C VAL A 67 2.43 11.27 -16.39
N ILE A 68 3.71 11.30 -16.03
CA ILE A 68 4.52 10.11 -15.81
C ILE A 68 5.12 10.18 -14.41
N ASP A 69 4.87 9.14 -13.59
CA ASP A 69 5.45 9.00 -12.25
C ASP A 69 5.96 7.57 -12.01
N GLY A 70 7.12 7.45 -11.39
CA GLY A 70 7.79 6.18 -11.07
C GLY A 70 8.59 5.54 -12.20
N ASN A 71 8.78 4.23 -12.13
CA ASN A 71 9.59 3.44 -13.07
C ASN A 71 8.84 3.17 -14.38
N VAL A 72 8.82 4.14 -15.29
CA VAL A 72 8.02 4.12 -16.53
C VAL A 72 8.90 4.33 -17.77
N LEU A 73 8.67 3.50 -18.78
CA LEU A 73 9.14 3.69 -20.16
C LEU A 73 7.93 3.92 -21.05
N ALA A 74 7.68 5.17 -21.43
CA ALA A 74 6.60 5.55 -22.33
C ALA A 74 7.16 5.96 -23.69
N GLN A 75 6.65 5.36 -24.76
CA GLN A 75 7.01 5.70 -26.13
C GLN A 75 5.75 5.98 -26.95
N ASP A 76 5.77 7.02 -27.79
CA ASP A 76 4.65 7.41 -28.66
C ASP A 76 3.31 7.61 -27.91
N CYS A 77 3.36 8.01 -26.64
CA CYS A 77 2.19 8.21 -25.78
C CYS A 77 1.75 9.68 -25.74
N ASN A 78 0.44 9.94 -25.68
CA ASN A 78 -0.15 11.27 -25.68
C ASN A 78 -1.27 11.40 -24.65
N ASN A 79 -1.32 12.54 -23.95
CA ASN A 79 -2.37 12.92 -22.98
C ASN A 79 -2.74 11.83 -21.95
N SER A 80 -1.81 10.94 -21.62
CA SER A 80 -2.04 9.77 -20.77
C SER A 80 -1.45 9.96 -19.37
N ILE A 81 -2.03 9.30 -18.38
CA ILE A 81 -1.52 9.28 -17.00
C ILE A 81 -0.93 7.90 -16.75
N ILE A 82 0.36 7.81 -16.44
CA ILE A 82 1.07 6.55 -16.25
C ILE A 82 1.85 6.63 -14.94
N GLN A 83 1.43 5.85 -13.95
CA GLN A 83 2.00 5.88 -12.61
C GLN A 83 2.35 4.47 -12.15
N GLY A 84 3.57 4.30 -11.64
CA GLY A 84 4.05 3.04 -11.09
C GLY A 84 4.91 3.24 -9.85
N GLN A 85 5.20 2.15 -9.15
CA GLN A 85 6.11 2.18 -8.00
C GLN A 85 7.34 1.30 -8.23
N ASN A 86 7.17 -0.02 -8.19
CA ASN A 86 8.30 -0.94 -8.08
C ASN A 86 8.72 -1.56 -9.41
N ARG A 87 7.76 -2.01 -10.23
CA ARG A 87 8.05 -2.68 -11.51
C ARG A 87 8.09 -1.67 -12.65
N LEU A 88 8.80 -2.01 -13.72
CA LEU A 88 8.81 -1.21 -14.94
C LEU A 88 7.43 -1.27 -15.62
N ILE A 89 6.84 -0.11 -15.86
CA ILE A 89 5.69 0.04 -16.77
C ILE A 89 6.23 0.45 -18.14
N ALA A 90 6.17 -0.46 -19.12
CA ALA A 90 6.51 -0.16 -20.49
C ALA A 90 5.23 0.00 -21.33
N VAL A 91 5.02 1.19 -21.92
CA VAL A 91 3.84 1.50 -22.73
C VAL A 91 4.23 2.14 -24.05
N LEU A 92 3.51 1.77 -25.11
CA LEU A 92 3.76 2.20 -26.48
C LEU A 92 2.43 2.63 -27.13
N GLY A 93 2.37 3.85 -27.67
CA GLY A 93 1.25 4.30 -28.49
C GLY A 93 -0.05 4.62 -27.74
N LEU A 94 -0.02 4.78 -26.41
CA LEU A 94 -1.22 5.07 -25.63
C LEU A 94 -1.70 6.51 -25.86
N LYS A 95 -3.02 6.69 -25.98
CA LYS A 95 -3.65 8.00 -26.12
C LYS A 95 -4.85 8.07 -25.19
N ASP A 96 -4.92 9.14 -24.38
CA ASP A 96 -6.01 9.36 -23.44
C ASP A 96 -6.26 8.15 -22.52
N MET A 97 -5.18 7.53 -22.05
CA MET A 97 -5.24 6.37 -21.15
C MET A 97 -4.79 6.72 -19.74
N ILE A 98 -5.27 5.95 -18.78
CA ILE A 98 -4.79 5.94 -17.40
C ILE A 98 -4.22 4.54 -17.14
N VAL A 99 -2.97 4.48 -16.69
CA VAL A 99 -2.26 3.29 -16.26
C VAL A 99 -1.74 3.56 -14.84
N VAL A 100 -2.19 2.79 -13.86
CA VAL A 100 -1.74 2.93 -12.47
C VAL A 100 -1.38 1.56 -11.93
N ASP A 101 -0.09 1.32 -11.64
CA ASP A 101 0.41 0.14 -10.92
C ASP A 101 0.71 0.51 -9.48
N ASN A 102 -0.09 -0.01 -8.55
CA ASN A 102 0.17 0.09 -7.12
C ASN A 102 0.28 -1.31 -6.49
N PRO A 103 0.65 -1.43 -5.20
CA PRO A 103 0.79 -2.73 -4.54
C PRO A 103 -0.49 -3.57 -4.51
N ASP A 104 -1.67 -2.96 -4.61
CA ASP A 104 -2.96 -3.65 -4.55
C ASP A 104 -3.39 -4.17 -5.92
N ALA A 105 -3.26 -3.35 -6.97
CA ALA A 105 -3.74 -3.67 -8.31
C ALA A 105 -3.11 -2.80 -9.41
N LEU A 106 -3.14 -3.33 -10.64
CA LEU A 106 -2.94 -2.58 -11.89
C LEU A 106 -4.30 -2.13 -12.44
N LEU A 107 -4.50 -0.83 -12.58
CA LEU A 107 -5.60 -0.25 -13.35
C LEU A 107 -5.10 0.15 -14.73
N VAL A 108 -5.85 -0.23 -15.77
CA VAL A 108 -5.75 0.35 -17.11
C VAL A 108 -7.14 0.74 -17.58
N CYS A 109 -7.37 2.02 -17.88
CA CYS A 109 -8.65 2.48 -18.41
C CYS A 109 -8.50 3.68 -19.35
N ALA A 110 -9.52 3.92 -20.17
CA ALA A 110 -9.63 5.16 -20.91
C ALA A 110 -9.89 6.33 -19.95
N LYS A 111 -9.21 7.45 -20.15
CA LYS A 111 -9.29 8.65 -19.32
C LYS A 111 -10.72 9.19 -19.21
N GLU A 112 -11.47 9.13 -20.32
CA GLU A 112 -12.89 9.52 -20.38
C GLU A 112 -13.80 8.68 -19.48
N ARG A 113 -13.41 7.44 -19.17
CA ARG A 113 -14.17 6.49 -18.33
C ARG A 113 -13.64 6.40 -16.90
N SER A 114 -12.77 7.30 -16.50
CA SER A 114 -12.16 7.31 -15.17
C SER A 114 -13.18 7.35 -14.02
N GLN A 115 -14.32 8.01 -14.20
CA GLN A 115 -15.40 8.05 -13.21
C GLN A 115 -16.07 6.67 -13.00
N ASP A 116 -16.03 5.79 -14.00
CA ASP A 116 -16.62 4.45 -13.92
C ASP A 116 -15.79 3.47 -13.07
N VAL A 117 -14.57 3.84 -12.68
CA VAL A 117 -13.69 3.02 -11.83
C VAL A 117 -14.37 2.66 -10.51
N LYS A 118 -15.26 3.52 -10.00
CA LYS A 118 -16.08 3.22 -8.82
C LYS A 118 -16.89 1.93 -8.99
N ASN A 119 -17.58 1.81 -10.12
CA ASN A 119 -18.45 0.67 -10.42
C ASN A 119 -17.62 -0.61 -10.62
N LEU A 120 -16.41 -0.47 -11.16
CA LEU A 120 -15.46 -1.58 -11.26
C LEU A 120 -15.06 -2.10 -9.87
N VAL A 121 -14.77 -1.21 -8.92
CA VAL A 121 -14.46 -1.57 -7.53
C VAL A 121 -15.64 -2.25 -6.83
N GLU A 122 -16.86 -1.77 -7.05
CA GLU A 122 -18.08 -2.41 -6.55
C GLU A 122 -18.21 -3.84 -7.08
N THR A 123 -18.00 -4.03 -8.39
CA THR A 123 -18.01 -5.36 -9.03
C THR A 123 -16.92 -6.28 -8.45
N LEU A 124 -15.71 -5.76 -8.19
CA LEU A 124 -14.63 -6.53 -7.56
C LEU A 124 -15.04 -7.05 -6.18
N ASN A 125 -15.70 -6.20 -5.38
CA ASN A 125 -16.17 -6.57 -4.04
C ASN A 125 -17.26 -7.64 -4.07
N GLU A 126 -18.24 -7.50 -4.98
CA GLU A 126 -19.33 -8.47 -5.17
C GLU A 126 -18.80 -9.85 -5.57
N LYS A 127 -17.82 -9.87 -6.47
CA LYS A 127 -17.14 -11.10 -6.90
C LYS A 127 -16.17 -11.67 -5.87
N GLY A 128 -15.95 -10.97 -4.77
CA GLY A 128 -15.10 -11.42 -3.67
C GLY A 128 -13.61 -11.33 -3.97
N HIS A 129 -13.19 -10.48 -4.91
CA HIS A 129 -11.77 -10.25 -5.19
C HIS A 129 -11.08 -9.62 -3.97
N PRO A 130 -9.92 -10.15 -3.53
CA PRO A 130 -9.22 -9.67 -2.34
C PRO A 130 -8.75 -8.22 -2.45
N GLU A 131 -8.38 -7.78 -3.66
CA GLU A 131 -7.89 -6.42 -3.96
C GLU A 131 -8.94 -5.35 -3.60
N GLY A 132 -10.23 -5.67 -3.71
CA GLY A 132 -11.32 -4.78 -3.30
C GLY A 132 -11.47 -4.62 -1.78
N LYS A 133 -10.97 -5.60 -1.00
CA LYS A 133 -11.30 -5.79 0.41
C LYS A 133 -10.12 -5.55 1.36
N GLN A 134 -8.90 -5.92 1.00
CA GLN A 134 -7.73 -5.79 1.86
C GLN A 134 -6.61 -5.03 1.14
N PRO A 135 -6.03 -3.99 1.76
CA PRO A 135 -4.84 -3.36 1.21
C PRO A 135 -3.67 -4.34 1.32
N ALA A 136 -2.78 -4.31 0.32
CA ALA A 136 -1.57 -5.10 0.29
C ALA A 136 -0.73 -4.85 1.54
N ILE A 137 -0.70 -3.62 2.04
CA ILE A 137 -0.03 -3.22 3.29
C ILE A 137 -1.08 -2.86 4.36
N VAL A 138 -1.01 -3.53 5.51
CA VAL A 138 -1.85 -3.26 6.67
C VAL A 138 -1.00 -2.72 7.81
N ASN A 139 -1.26 -1.46 8.19
CA ASN A 139 -0.61 -0.83 9.34
C ASN A 139 -1.27 -1.27 10.66
N LYS A 140 -0.45 -1.51 11.68
CA LYS A 140 -0.84 -1.90 13.03
C LYS A 140 -0.03 -1.07 14.06
N PRO A 141 -0.47 -1.00 15.32
CA PRO A 141 0.28 -0.27 16.36
C PRO A 141 1.73 -0.76 16.56
N TRP A 142 2.00 -2.04 16.30
CA TRP A 142 3.33 -2.63 16.41
C TRP A 142 4.20 -2.48 15.15
N GLY A 143 3.67 -1.93 14.05
CA GLY A 143 4.33 -1.86 12.75
C GLY A 143 3.38 -2.17 11.59
N SER A 144 3.74 -3.07 10.69
CA SER A 144 2.89 -3.39 9.53
C SER A 144 3.10 -4.82 9.03
N TYR A 145 2.17 -5.30 8.23
CA TYR A 145 2.42 -6.46 7.39
C TYR A 145 1.97 -6.20 5.95
N THR A 146 2.65 -6.86 5.02
CA THR A 146 2.31 -6.86 3.60
C THR A 146 2.05 -8.27 3.14
N VAL A 147 0.93 -8.54 2.48
CA VAL A 147 0.73 -9.83 1.79
C VAL A 147 1.48 -9.76 0.46
N LEU A 148 2.50 -10.61 0.31
CA LEU A 148 3.34 -10.66 -0.89
C LEU A 148 2.79 -11.62 -1.94
N ASP A 149 2.20 -12.73 -1.49
CA ASP A 149 1.64 -13.76 -2.35
C ASP A 149 0.62 -14.62 -1.57
N THR A 150 -0.32 -15.24 -2.29
CA THR A 150 -1.31 -16.15 -1.70
C THR A 150 -1.60 -17.29 -2.66
N GLY A 151 -1.60 -18.52 -2.15
CA GLY A 151 -2.00 -19.71 -2.87
C GLY A 151 -3.06 -20.50 -2.13
N PRO A 152 -3.54 -21.63 -2.70
CA PRO A 152 -4.63 -22.42 -2.13
C PRO A 152 -4.36 -22.95 -0.70
N SER A 153 -3.10 -23.08 -0.32
CA SER A 153 -2.68 -23.64 0.97
C SER A 153 -1.62 -22.81 1.70
N TYR A 154 -1.33 -21.60 1.22
CA TYR A 154 -0.35 -20.73 1.84
C TYR A 154 -0.65 -19.24 1.68
N VAL A 155 -0.13 -18.45 2.62
CA VAL A 155 -0.06 -16.99 2.51
C VAL A 155 1.36 -16.57 2.85
N LEU A 156 1.99 -15.79 1.96
CA LEU A 156 3.32 -15.22 2.14
C LEU A 156 3.17 -13.77 2.59
N LYS A 157 3.81 -13.41 3.70
CA LYS A 157 3.80 -12.06 4.25
C LYS A 157 5.20 -11.54 4.49
N ARG A 158 5.36 -10.24 4.33
CA ARG A 158 6.43 -9.45 4.94
C ARG A 158 5.87 -8.79 6.19
N ILE A 159 6.53 -8.94 7.34
CA ILE A 159 6.12 -8.31 8.59
C ILE A 159 7.24 -7.37 9.04
N GLU A 160 6.87 -6.13 9.36
CA GLU A 160 7.77 -5.10 9.85
C GLU A 160 7.34 -4.73 11.28
N VAL A 161 8.23 -4.93 12.25
CA VAL A 161 7.95 -4.66 13.67
C VAL A 161 8.82 -3.50 14.13
N LEU A 162 8.18 -2.45 14.63
CA LEU A 162 8.85 -1.25 15.12
C LEU A 162 9.74 -1.56 16.34
N PRO A 163 10.80 -0.77 16.58
CA PRO A 163 11.65 -0.92 17.76
C PRO A 163 10.86 -0.95 19.07
N GLY A 164 11.11 -1.94 19.93
CA GLY A 164 10.44 -2.13 21.22
C GLY A 164 9.02 -2.72 21.17
N GLU A 165 8.45 -2.85 19.96
CA GLU A 165 7.10 -3.36 19.77
C GLU A 165 7.04 -4.88 19.61
N ALA A 166 5.84 -5.44 19.79
CA ALA A 166 5.61 -6.87 19.65
C ALA A 166 4.18 -7.18 19.20
N LEU A 167 4.03 -8.31 18.50
CA LEU A 167 2.73 -8.88 18.20
C LEU A 167 2.07 -9.44 19.48
N SER A 168 0.77 -9.73 19.41
CA SER A 168 0.06 -10.40 20.49
C SER A 168 0.65 -11.80 20.74
N LEU A 169 0.58 -12.27 22.00
CA LEU A 169 0.79 -13.70 22.27
C LEU A 169 -0.45 -14.43 21.76
N GLN A 170 -0.26 -15.30 20.78
CA GLN A 170 -1.36 -15.92 20.06
C GLN A 170 -1.06 -17.37 19.72
N SER A 171 -2.06 -18.09 19.23
CA SER A 171 -1.91 -19.40 18.60
C SER A 171 -2.94 -19.58 17.49
N HIS A 172 -2.68 -20.57 16.63
CA HIS A 172 -3.55 -20.92 15.52
C HIS A 172 -3.85 -22.41 15.51
N GLN A 173 -5.12 -22.80 15.32
CA GLN A 173 -5.50 -24.22 15.33
C GLN A 173 -5.27 -24.88 13.98
N HIS A 174 -5.49 -24.16 12.88
CA HIS A 174 -5.55 -24.72 11.54
C HIS A 174 -4.30 -24.46 10.70
N ARG A 175 -3.45 -23.50 11.08
CA ARG A 175 -2.21 -23.17 10.35
C ARG A 175 -0.92 -23.29 11.18
N SER A 176 0.17 -23.61 10.48
CA SER A 176 1.55 -23.48 10.97
C SER A 176 2.23 -22.33 10.23
N GLU A 177 3.30 -21.81 10.81
CA GLU A 177 4.02 -20.66 10.24
C GLU A 177 5.51 -20.96 10.15
N HIS A 178 6.17 -20.40 9.15
CA HIS A 178 7.61 -20.41 9.02
C HIS A 178 8.12 -18.98 8.84
N TRP A 179 9.04 -18.58 9.70
CA TRP A 179 9.56 -17.22 9.74
C TRP A 179 11.05 -17.22 9.41
N THR A 180 11.47 -16.28 8.55
CA THR A 180 12.88 -15.99 8.27
C THR A 180 13.16 -14.53 8.57
N ILE A 181 14.19 -14.28 9.38
CA ILE A 181 14.58 -12.91 9.72
C ILE A 181 15.37 -12.31 8.56
N VAL A 182 14.85 -11.22 7.97
CA VAL A 182 15.49 -10.51 6.87
C VAL A 182 16.42 -9.42 7.39
N SER A 183 15.98 -8.68 8.42
CA SER A 183 16.75 -7.58 9.01
C SER A 183 16.42 -7.41 10.48
N GLY A 184 17.38 -6.96 11.27
CA GLY A 184 17.21 -6.69 12.69
C GLY A 184 17.42 -7.92 13.58
N SER A 185 16.85 -7.88 14.78
CA SER A 185 16.90 -8.97 15.76
C SER A 185 15.51 -9.21 16.32
N ALA A 186 15.10 -10.47 16.34
CA ALA A 186 13.80 -10.88 16.86
C ALA A 186 13.95 -11.56 18.21
N GLU A 187 12.99 -11.29 19.10
CA GLU A 187 12.70 -12.14 20.25
C GLU A 187 11.43 -12.93 19.94
N VAL A 188 11.55 -14.25 19.87
CA VAL A 188 10.43 -15.14 19.56
C VAL A 188 10.10 -15.98 20.78
N VAL A 189 8.89 -15.82 21.29
CA VAL A 189 8.33 -16.76 22.27
C VAL A 189 7.70 -17.92 21.51
N ARG A 190 8.01 -19.16 21.89
CA ARG A 190 7.36 -20.37 21.40
C ARG A 190 7.11 -21.30 22.59
N ASN A 191 5.86 -21.41 22.99
CA ASN A 191 5.40 -22.01 24.24
C ASN A 191 6.10 -21.38 25.46
N LYS A 192 6.97 -22.13 26.14
CA LYS A 192 7.69 -21.71 27.35
C LYS A 192 9.12 -21.23 27.06
N GLU A 193 9.54 -21.33 25.80
CA GLU A 193 10.90 -21.01 25.36
C GLU A 193 10.91 -19.64 24.68
N THR A 194 11.99 -18.89 24.89
CA THR A 194 12.25 -17.62 24.23
C THR A 194 13.55 -17.74 23.42
N PHE A 195 13.47 -17.41 22.14
CA PHE A 195 14.58 -17.47 21.19
C PHE A 195 14.98 -16.06 20.78
N LYS A 196 16.29 -15.81 20.66
CA LYS A 196 16.82 -14.60 20.02
C LYS A 196 17.33 -14.99 18.64
N LEU A 197 16.68 -14.47 17.61
CA LEU A 197 16.99 -14.76 16.21
C LEU A 197 17.54 -13.49 15.55
N LYS A 198 18.53 -13.64 14.68
CA LYS A 198 19.16 -12.58 13.91
C LYS A 198 18.89 -12.77 12.42
N THR A 199 19.26 -11.79 11.60
CA THR A 199 19.24 -11.93 10.14
C THR A 199 19.76 -13.28 9.67
N ASN A 200 19.03 -13.91 8.74
CA ASN A 200 19.26 -15.23 8.18
C ASN A 200 18.93 -16.43 9.09
N ASP A 201 18.55 -16.20 10.35
CA ASP A 201 17.94 -17.25 11.16
C ASP A 201 16.49 -17.49 10.73
N SER A 202 15.99 -18.70 10.98
CA SER A 202 14.61 -19.07 10.72
C SER A 202 14.01 -19.91 11.86
N ILE A 203 12.69 -19.91 11.96
CA ILE A 203 11.95 -20.73 12.92
C ILE A 203 10.62 -21.18 12.34
N THR A 204 10.24 -22.42 12.66
CA THR A 204 8.89 -22.92 12.41
C THR A 204 8.07 -22.86 13.69
N ILE A 205 6.84 -22.34 13.55
CA ILE A 205 5.79 -22.31 14.56
C ILE A 205 4.75 -23.38 14.21
N PRO A 206 4.74 -24.52 14.91
CA PRO A 206 3.74 -25.57 14.67
C PRO A 206 2.32 -25.10 15.02
N LYS A 207 1.32 -25.82 14.50
CA LYS A 207 -0.09 -25.63 14.87
C LYS A 207 -0.28 -25.70 16.39
N SER A 208 -1.26 -24.97 16.89
CA SER A 208 -1.66 -24.88 18.31
C SER A 208 -0.55 -24.44 19.26
N THR A 209 0.57 -23.92 18.74
CA THR A 209 1.69 -23.44 19.54
C THR A 209 1.46 -22.00 19.93
N LYS A 210 1.56 -21.67 21.23
CA LYS A 210 1.55 -20.27 21.67
C LYS A 210 2.83 -19.60 21.22
N HIS A 211 2.73 -18.47 20.55
CA HIS A 211 3.89 -17.77 20.02
C HIS A 211 3.70 -16.25 20.01
N ARG A 212 4.83 -15.53 20.02
CA ARG A 212 4.90 -14.07 19.91
C ARG A 212 6.18 -13.68 19.19
N LEU A 213 6.07 -12.76 18.24
CA LEU A 213 7.20 -12.06 17.63
C LEU A 213 7.37 -10.69 18.28
N GLY A 214 8.55 -10.37 18.77
CA GLY A 214 8.91 -9.06 19.31
C GLY A 214 10.21 -8.54 18.72
N ASN A 215 10.33 -7.21 18.67
CA ASN A 215 11.55 -6.52 18.29
C ASN A 215 12.19 -5.87 19.53
N PRO A 216 13.16 -6.53 20.18
CA PRO A 216 13.89 -5.93 21.32
C PRO A 216 14.94 -4.90 20.90
N GLY A 217 15.17 -4.71 19.59
CA GLY A 217 16.21 -3.83 19.07
C GLY A 217 15.79 -2.37 18.95
N SER A 218 16.74 -1.53 18.52
CA SER A 218 16.53 -0.12 18.19
C SER A 218 16.20 0.13 16.72
N GLU A 219 16.39 -0.87 15.86
CA GLU A 219 16.16 -0.80 14.42
C GLU A 219 14.91 -1.57 14.01
N LEU A 220 14.38 -1.28 12.82
CA LEU A 220 13.23 -2.00 12.28
C LEU A 220 13.55 -3.50 12.10
N LEU A 221 12.71 -4.36 12.68
CA LEU A 221 12.74 -5.80 12.45
C LEU A 221 11.90 -6.13 11.23
N ILE A 222 12.48 -6.83 10.25
CA ILE A 222 11.78 -7.30 9.06
C ILE A 222 11.87 -8.82 9.01
N ILE A 223 10.74 -9.50 8.87
CA ILE A 223 10.67 -10.95 8.64
C ILE A 223 9.85 -11.27 7.39
N ILE A 224 10.15 -12.42 6.79
CA ILE A 224 9.23 -13.11 5.88
C ILE A 224 8.53 -14.22 6.66
N GLU A 225 7.21 -14.22 6.61
CA GLU A 225 6.35 -15.25 7.17
C GLU A 225 5.66 -16.02 6.05
N ILE A 226 5.72 -17.35 6.12
CA ILE A 226 4.89 -18.23 5.30
C ILE A 226 3.91 -18.94 6.23
N GLN A 227 2.62 -18.71 6.02
CA GLN A 227 1.56 -19.44 6.70
C GLN A 227 1.16 -20.65 5.84
N PHE A 228 1.01 -21.82 6.45
CA PHE A 228 0.59 -23.05 5.78
C PHE A 228 -0.67 -23.64 6.42
N GLY A 229 -1.69 -23.92 5.63
CA GLY A 229 -2.96 -24.48 6.11
C GLY A 229 -4.13 -24.26 5.16
N ASN A 230 -5.31 -24.74 5.56
CA ASN A 230 -6.53 -24.63 4.77
C ASN A 230 -7.44 -23.48 5.23
N LEU A 231 -7.20 -22.95 6.43
CA LEU A 231 -7.87 -21.77 6.98
C LEU A 231 -6.77 -20.79 7.41
N LEU A 232 -6.66 -19.68 6.71
CA LEU A 232 -5.53 -18.74 6.82
C LEU A 232 -5.96 -17.31 7.19
N ASP A 233 -7.26 -17.10 7.45
CA ASP A 233 -7.79 -15.81 7.85
C ASP A 233 -7.64 -15.54 9.37
N GLU A 234 -8.11 -14.37 9.81
CA GLU A 234 -7.99 -13.96 11.21
C GLU A 234 -8.91 -14.74 12.18
N SER A 235 -9.86 -15.55 11.68
CA SER A 235 -10.75 -16.36 12.54
C SER A 235 -10.03 -17.52 13.22
N ASP A 236 -8.87 -17.95 12.68
CA ASP A 236 -8.00 -18.97 13.28
C ASP A 236 -7.09 -18.39 14.40
N ILE A 237 -7.29 -17.13 14.82
CA ILE A 237 -6.40 -16.49 15.80
C ILE A 237 -7.02 -16.53 17.20
N SER A 238 -6.39 -17.26 18.11
CA SER A 238 -6.65 -17.16 19.55
C SER A 238 -5.61 -16.28 20.22
N ARG A 239 -6.01 -15.13 20.80
CA ARG A 239 -5.12 -14.19 21.49
C ARG A 239 -5.17 -14.39 23.00
N TYR A 240 -4.02 -14.30 23.66
CA TYR A 240 -3.87 -14.51 25.10
C TYR A 240 -3.41 -13.26 25.82
N GLU A 241 -2.53 -12.49 25.19
CA GLU A 241 -2.01 -11.23 25.73
C GLU A 241 -1.73 -10.27 24.58
N ASP A 242 -2.32 -9.08 24.64
CA ASP A 242 -2.13 -8.03 23.64
C ASP A 242 -1.89 -6.67 24.31
N ARG A 243 -0.82 -5.98 23.91
CA ARG A 243 -0.50 -4.64 24.41
C ARG A 243 -1.49 -3.57 23.93
N TYR A 244 -2.30 -3.88 22.91
CA TYR A 244 -3.17 -2.93 22.22
C TYR A 244 -4.67 -3.26 22.36
N GLY A 245 -5.04 -4.15 23.30
CA GLY A 245 -6.43 -4.38 23.69
C GLY A 245 -7.30 -5.15 22.69
N ARG A 246 -6.71 -6.03 21.86
CA ARG A 246 -7.43 -6.85 20.86
C ARG A 246 -7.79 -8.26 21.34
N CYS A 247 -7.76 -8.50 22.66
CA CYS A 247 -8.15 -9.78 23.26
C CYS A 247 -9.67 -9.93 23.35
#